data_AF-A0A087BH71-F1
#
_entry.id   AF-A0A087BH71-F1
#
_cell.length_a   1.000
_cell.length_b   1.000
_cell.length_c   1.000
_cell.angle_alpha   90.00
_cell.angle_beta   90.00
_cell.angle_gamma   90.00
#
_symmetry.space_group_name_H-M   'P 1'
#
loop_
_entity.id
_entity.type
_entity.pdbx_description
1 polymer ?
#
loop_
_entity_poly.entity_id
_entity_poly.type
_entity_poly.pdbx_seq_one_letter_code
_entity_poly.pdbx_strand_id
1 'polypeptide(L)'
;MTLVHFHLADARGRGLDGSVSLVPTRRVTVRDAIRLPVAQTVKLDKGEATVEVMPSTTQWVWRVSELVAAGATRYVEVPDKESAEYSGLADVDPKTLDQSSETVAAWETVTRAAQSALDQIESIDDKVTRAESSAQAAKASEGVAGQESAKAADAAAKALASQTAAASSASLAHEAETTANGLIGEAKTIAGQLTETAGQVKQDAATTSQAAETATVKAAAAATAQDRAETARQAAETAMQTAQAKADAAGVSADKARASETAAAKSAESAGQSKSAASASESAAAWSATAASNSAAKAKDSETAASASAASAKTAAESANTSASTATGKAHDAAISADKAKASETAAKASETASAKSATQAADSAAAIPKWIQCTDAADAASKSAADPLNFYWWPREAA
;
A
#
# COMPACT_ATOMS: atom_id res chain seq x y z
N MET A 1 19.57 16.96 -30.42
CA MET A 1 20.86 16.25 -30.34
C MET A 1 21.80 16.92 -31.31
N THR A 2 23.09 16.98 -30.98
CA THR A 2 24.13 17.69 -31.75
C THR A 2 25.24 16.74 -32.12
N LEU A 3 25.63 16.72 -33.40
CA LEU A 3 26.77 15.95 -33.85
C LEU A 3 28.06 16.72 -33.55
N VAL A 4 28.86 16.21 -32.62
CA VAL A 4 30.16 16.78 -32.27
C VAL A 4 31.25 16.01 -33.02
N HIS A 5 32.01 16.74 -33.83
CA HIS A 5 33.15 16.22 -34.56
C HIS A 5 34.45 16.46 -33.78
N PHE A 6 35.27 15.43 -33.66
CA PHE A 6 36.56 15.42 -32.98
C PHE A 6 37.66 15.22 -34.01
N HIS A 7 38.58 16.17 -34.10
CA HIS A 7 39.82 16.05 -34.86
C HIS A 7 41.00 16.32 -33.92
N LEU A 8 41.67 15.26 -33.47
CA LEU A 8 42.84 15.33 -32.58
C LEU A 8 44.11 14.91 -33.33
N ALA A 9 45.04 15.85 -33.50
CA ALA A 9 46.28 15.64 -34.24
C ALA A 9 47.51 16.13 -33.45
N ASP A 10 48.67 15.52 -33.71
CA ASP A 10 49.96 15.99 -33.19
C ASP A 10 50.38 17.33 -33.84
N ALA A 11 51.46 17.93 -33.33
CA ALA A 11 51.99 19.20 -33.88
C ALA A 11 52.44 19.11 -35.35
N ARG A 12 52.51 17.92 -35.95
CA ARG A 12 52.81 17.68 -37.37
C ARG A 12 51.56 17.39 -38.19
N GLY A 13 50.36 17.50 -37.59
CA GLY A 13 49.08 17.24 -38.25
C GLY A 13 48.76 15.75 -38.43
N ARG A 14 49.47 14.84 -37.74
CA ARG A 14 49.13 13.41 -37.77
C ARG A 14 48.07 13.11 -36.73
N GLY A 15 47.00 12.46 -37.14
CA GLY A 15 45.93 12.02 -36.26
C GLY A 15 46.43 11.17 -35.10
N LEU A 16 45.90 11.44 -33.91
CA LEU A 16 46.26 10.73 -32.68
C LEU A 16 45.40 9.47 -32.49
N ASP A 17 46.05 8.38 -32.11
CA ASP A 17 45.36 7.14 -31.74
C ASP A 17 44.89 7.19 -30.29
N GLY A 18 43.65 6.76 -30.04
CA GLY A 18 43.08 6.69 -28.71
C GLY A 18 41.56 6.77 -28.73
N SER A 19 40.99 7.36 -27.68
CA SER A 19 39.55 7.54 -27.53
C SER A 19 39.22 8.91 -26.93
N VAL A 20 37.97 9.32 -27.04
CA VAL A 20 37.43 10.46 -26.29
C VAL A 20 36.33 9.97 -25.37
N SER A 21 36.38 10.35 -24.10
CA SER A 21 35.34 10.05 -23.12
C SER A 21 34.54 11.31 -22.81
N LEU A 22 33.23 11.26 -23.03
CA LEU A 22 32.28 12.33 -22.74
C LEU A 22 31.43 11.91 -21.54
N VAL A 23 31.53 12.66 -20.45
CA VAL A 23 30.77 12.42 -19.22
C VAL A 23 29.97 13.68 -18.88
N PRO A 24 28.65 13.61 -18.72
CA PRO A 24 27.88 14.78 -18.28
C PRO A 24 28.27 15.12 -16.84
N THR A 25 28.47 16.40 -16.53
CA THR A 25 28.87 16.83 -15.19
C THR A 25 27.79 16.59 -14.14
N ARG A 26 26.52 16.50 -14.54
CA ARG A 26 25.36 16.27 -13.68
C ARG A 26 24.26 15.49 -14.39
N ARG A 27 23.39 14.85 -13.61
CA ARG A 27 22.12 14.29 -14.09
C ARG A 27 21.13 15.46 -14.31
N VAL A 28 20.33 15.40 -15.37
CA VAL A 28 19.53 16.54 -15.83
C VAL A 28 18.04 16.24 -15.70
N THR A 29 17.28 17.22 -15.24
CA THR A 29 15.82 17.22 -15.36
C THR A 29 15.46 18.15 -16.51
N VAL A 30 14.79 17.64 -17.54
CA VAL A 30 14.32 18.43 -18.67
C VAL A 30 12.79 18.46 -18.60
N ARG A 31 12.22 19.61 -18.23
CA ARG A 31 10.78 19.78 -17.96
C ARG A 31 10.31 18.79 -16.89
N ASP A 32 9.32 17.94 -17.16
CA ASP A 32 8.77 16.96 -16.22
C ASP A 32 9.41 15.56 -16.30
N ALA A 33 10.52 15.41 -17.05
CA ALA A 33 11.19 14.13 -17.23
C ALA A 33 12.68 14.21 -16.85
N ILE A 34 13.12 13.27 -16.01
CA ILE A 34 14.55 13.05 -15.76
C ILE A 34 15.16 12.43 -17.03
N ARG A 35 16.03 13.18 -17.71
CA ARG A 35 16.83 12.67 -18.83
C ARG A 35 18.22 12.37 -18.30
N LEU A 36 18.61 11.11 -18.35
CA LEU A 36 19.95 10.65 -17.97
C LEU A 36 20.82 10.65 -19.24
N PRO A 37 21.54 11.73 -19.59
CA PRO A 37 22.56 11.63 -20.62
C PRO A 37 23.56 10.56 -20.19
N VAL A 38 23.79 9.60 -21.08
CA VAL A 38 24.66 8.46 -20.80
C VAL A 38 26.09 8.89 -21.14
N ALA A 39 27.02 8.61 -20.23
CA ALA A 39 28.43 8.79 -20.53
C ALA A 39 28.83 7.87 -21.69
N GLN A 40 29.62 8.40 -22.63
CA GLN A 40 30.00 7.68 -23.83
C GLN A 40 31.50 7.80 -24.07
N THR A 41 32.11 6.73 -24.57
CA THR A 41 33.52 6.72 -24.95
C THR A 41 33.63 6.21 -26.37
N VAL A 42 34.27 7.01 -27.23
CA VAL A 42 34.35 6.74 -28.67
C VAL A 42 35.80 6.64 -29.07
N LYS A 43 36.14 5.61 -29.84
CA LYS A 43 37.48 5.43 -30.41
C LYS A 43 37.69 6.40 -31.57
N LEU A 44 38.89 6.95 -31.67
CA LEU A 44 39.32 7.77 -32.78
C LEU A 44 39.83 6.87 -33.92
N ASP A 45 39.47 7.18 -35.16
CA ASP A 45 40.08 6.62 -36.36
C ASP A 45 40.99 7.69 -36.97
N LYS A 46 42.31 7.51 -36.86
CA LYS A 46 43.31 8.51 -37.29
C LYS A 46 43.01 9.92 -36.75
N GLY A 47 42.70 10.01 -35.45
CA GLY A 47 42.39 11.27 -34.79
C GLY A 47 40.96 11.79 -35.02
N GLU A 48 40.13 11.11 -35.82
CA GLU A 48 38.78 11.56 -36.16
C GLU A 48 37.69 10.75 -35.42
N ALA A 49 36.63 11.43 -34.98
CA ALA A 49 35.37 10.79 -34.57
C ALA A 49 34.19 11.76 -34.63
N THR A 50 33.01 11.28 -35.02
CA THR A 50 31.75 12.03 -34.88
C THR A 50 30.85 11.33 -33.89
N VAL A 51 30.30 12.08 -32.94
CA VAL A 51 29.44 11.53 -31.89
C VAL A 51 28.18 12.36 -31.76
N GLU A 52 27.04 11.71 -31.61
CA GLU A 52 25.80 12.38 -31.24
C GLU A 52 25.83 12.68 -29.74
N VAL A 53 25.64 13.96 -29.39
CA VAL A 53 25.77 14.46 -28.02
C VAL A 53 24.54 15.31 -27.69
N MET A 54 24.05 15.20 -26.46
CA MET A 54 22.96 16.06 -26.00
C MET A 54 23.47 17.49 -25.78
N PRO A 55 22.77 18.53 -26.27
CA PRO A 55 23.13 19.92 -26.01
C PRO A 55 23.18 20.20 -24.51
N SER A 56 24.18 20.96 -24.08
CA SER A 56 24.35 21.43 -22.71
C SER A 56 23.24 22.42 -22.33
N THR A 57 23.09 22.68 -21.04
CA THR A 57 22.25 23.79 -20.52
C THR A 57 23.05 24.59 -19.51
N THR A 58 22.44 25.63 -18.91
CA THR A 58 23.07 26.41 -17.83
C THR A 58 23.35 25.60 -16.56
N GLN A 59 22.76 24.42 -16.42
CA GLN A 59 22.87 23.56 -15.23
C GLN A 59 23.94 22.48 -15.35
N TRP A 60 24.38 22.13 -16.57
CA TRP A 60 25.31 21.04 -16.80
C TRP A 60 26.05 21.19 -18.13
N VAL A 61 27.26 20.63 -18.19
CA VAL A 61 28.11 20.62 -19.39
C VAL A 61 28.76 19.25 -19.55
N TRP A 62 29.47 19.02 -20.65
CA TRP A 62 30.21 17.79 -20.87
C TRP A 62 31.64 17.91 -20.38
N ARG A 63 32.06 17.01 -19.49
CA ARG A 63 33.47 16.75 -19.24
C ARG A 63 33.98 15.83 -20.33
N VAL A 64 34.82 16.36 -21.21
CA VAL A 64 35.48 15.62 -22.28
C VAL A 64 36.90 15.31 -21.86
N SER A 65 37.25 14.04 -21.81
CA SER A 65 38.62 13.58 -21.56
C SER A 65 39.19 13.00 -22.84
N GLU A 66 40.23 13.62 -23.38
CA GLU A 66 40.99 13.13 -24.52
C GLU A 66 41.94 12.02 -24.02
N LEU A 67 41.61 10.77 -24.34
CA LEU A 67 42.39 9.59 -23.93
C LEU A 67 43.41 9.26 -25.03
N VAL A 68 44.26 10.24 -25.34
CA VAL A 68 45.35 10.19 -26.34
C VAL A 68 46.68 10.61 -25.71
N ALA A 69 47.80 10.44 -26.43
CA ALA A 69 49.10 10.91 -25.97
C ALA A 69 49.08 12.44 -25.75
N ALA A 70 49.34 12.87 -24.51
CA ALA A 70 49.24 14.27 -24.06
C ALA A 70 47.83 14.90 -24.10
N GLY A 71 46.77 14.08 -24.06
CA GLY A 71 45.39 14.57 -24.09
C GLY A 71 44.98 15.41 -22.87
N ALA A 72 44.04 16.32 -23.09
CA ALA A 72 43.51 17.21 -22.07
C ALA A 72 42.12 16.76 -21.53
N THR A 73 41.72 17.32 -20.40
CA THR A 73 40.32 17.30 -19.95
C THR A 73 39.73 18.70 -20.10
N ARG A 74 38.64 18.81 -20.85
CA ARG A 74 37.90 20.06 -21.06
C ARG A 74 36.48 19.92 -20.55
N TYR A 75 35.90 21.03 -20.08
CA TYR A 75 34.50 21.11 -19.70
C TYR A 75 33.82 22.00 -20.72
N VAL A 76 33.05 21.43 -21.62
CA VAL A 76 32.60 22.12 -22.84
C VAL A 76 31.08 22.27 -22.91
N GLU A 77 30.65 23.44 -23.34
CA GLU A 77 29.26 23.68 -23.71
C GLU A 77 29.00 23.14 -25.11
N VAL A 78 28.10 22.16 -25.22
CA VAL A 78 27.62 21.66 -26.51
C VAL A 78 26.38 22.47 -26.90
N PRO A 79 26.43 23.28 -27.97
CA PRO A 79 25.31 24.13 -28.37
C PRO A 79 24.17 23.31 -28.97
N ASP A 80 22.92 23.78 -28.83
CA ASP A 80 21.75 23.16 -29.47
C ASP A 80 21.68 23.53 -30.97
N LYS A 81 22.45 22.82 -31.78
CA LYS A 81 22.47 22.91 -33.25
C LYS A 81 22.78 21.55 -33.88
N GLU A 82 22.67 21.47 -35.20
CA GLU A 82 22.88 20.22 -35.96
C GLU A 82 24.30 19.64 -35.78
N SER A 83 25.33 20.48 -35.92
CA SER A 83 26.73 20.04 -35.79
C SER A 83 27.66 21.08 -35.16
N ALA A 84 28.73 20.60 -34.52
CA ALA A 84 29.77 21.43 -33.91
C ALA A 84 31.15 20.75 -33.97
N GLU A 85 32.21 21.54 -34.15
CA GLU A 85 33.59 21.09 -34.02
C GLU A 85 34.04 21.17 -32.56
N TYR A 86 34.62 20.08 -32.04
CA TYR A 86 35.10 19.99 -30.65
C TYR A 86 36.10 21.09 -30.29
N SER A 87 37.01 21.41 -31.21
CA SER A 87 38.01 22.47 -31.02
C SER A 87 37.39 23.86 -30.88
N GLY A 88 36.18 24.07 -31.41
CA GLY A 88 35.44 25.32 -31.35
C GLY A 88 34.41 25.41 -30.22
N LEU A 89 34.27 24.37 -29.40
CA LEU A 89 33.36 24.41 -28.25
C LEU A 89 33.92 25.32 -27.15
N ALA A 90 33.03 26.06 -26.49
CA ALA A 90 33.38 26.96 -25.39
C ALA A 90 33.72 26.17 -24.13
N ASP A 91 34.84 26.51 -23.49
CA ASP A 91 35.20 26.00 -22.17
C ASP A 91 34.39 26.71 -21.07
N VAL A 92 33.79 25.93 -20.17
CA VAL A 92 32.96 26.39 -19.06
C VAL A 92 33.58 25.93 -17.74
N ASP A 93 33.73 26.83 -16.78
CA ASP A 93 34.09 26.44 -15.42
C ASP A 93 32.90 25.72 -14.77
N PRO A 94 33.04 24.43 -14.38
CA PRO A 94 31.93 23.70 -13.75
C PRO A 94 31.44 24.34 -12.44
N LYS A 95 32.21 25.23 -11.81
CA LYS A 95 31.79 25.98 -10.61
C LYS A 95 30.76 27.08 -10.91
N THR A 96 30.67 27.55 -12.16
CA THR A 96 29.75 28.62 -12.55
C THR A 96 28.40 28.09 -13.02
N LEU A 97 28.20 26.77 -13.04
CA LEU A 97 26.93 26.14 -13.41
C LEU A 97 25.85 26.45 -12.36
N ASP A 98 24.63 26.72 -12.84
CA ASP A 98 23.48 26.94 -11.98
C ASP A 98 23.19 25.69 -11.13
N GLN A 99 23.22 25.85 -9.82
CA GLN A 99 23.00 24.78 -8.85
C GLN A 99 21.54 24.69 -8.38
N SER A 100 20.60 25.28 -9.13
CA SER A 100 19.21 25.46 -8.69
C SER A 100 18.63 24.22 -7.98
N SER A 101 18.11 24.46 -6.79
CA SER A 101 17.56 23.49 -5.84
C SER A 101 16.33 22.73 -6.35
N GLU A 102 15.79 23.09 -7.52
CA GLU A 102 14.64 22.44 -8.16
C GLU A 102 14.94 21.00 -8.60
N THR A 103 16.16 20.72 -9.07
CA THR A 103 16.54 19.36 -9.52
C THR A 103 16.60 18.37 -8.35
N VAL A 104 17.06 18.82 -7.18
CA VAL A 104 17.10 18.01 -5.95
C VAL A 104 15.69 17.78 -5.43
N ALA A 105 14.85 18.83 -5.41
CA ALA A 105 13.46 18.72 -4.94
C ALA A 105 12.62 17.75 -5.79
N ALA A 106 12.81 17.74 -7.12
CA ALA A 106 12.13 16.79 -8.00
C ALA A 106 12.58 15.34 -7.75
N TRP A 107 13.88 15.10 -7.55
CA TRP A 107 14.41 13.76 -7.26
C TRP A 107 13.97 13.25 -5.88
N GLU A 108 13.97 14.10 -4.86
CA GLU A 108 13.46 13.76 -3.54
C GLU A 108 11.97 13.40 -3.58
N THR A 109 11.19 14.10 -4.41
CA THR A 109 9.76 13.83 -4.61
C THR A 109 9.55 12.45 -5.25
N VAL A 110 10.28 12.15 -6.33
CA VAL A 110 10.19 10.84 -7.01
C VAL A 110 10.62 9.70 -6.09
N THR A 111 11.70 9.88 -5.33
CA THR A 111 12.22 8.84 -4.44
C THR A 111 11.28 8.59 -3.26
N ARG A 112 10.66 9.65 -2.72
CA ARG A 112 9.64 9.54 -1.68
C ARG A 112 8.37 8.85 -2.18
N ALA A 113 7.96 9.15 -3.41
CA ALA A 113 6.81 8.47 -4.02
C ALA A 113 7.10 6.97 -4.26
N ALA A 114 8.30 6.63 -4.71
CA ALA A 114 8.72 5.24 -4.88
C ALA A 114 8.78 4.48 -3.54
N GLN A 115 9.33 5.10 -2.49
CA GLN A 115 9.37 4.51 -1.15
C GLN A 115 7.96 4.32 -0.60
N SER A 116 7.08 5.32 -0.75
CA SER A 116 5.68 5.20 -0.34
C SER A 116 4.92 4.09 -1.07
N ALA A 117 5.27 3.80 -2.33
CA ALA A 117 4.68 2.70 -3.08
C ALA A 117 5.19 1.34 -2.58
N LEU A 118 6.48 1.24 -2.22
CA LEU A 118 7.06 0.04 -1.60
C LEU A 118 6.41 -0.25 -0.24
N ASP A 119 6.29 0.76 0.61
CA ASP A 119 5.65 0.62 1.93
C ASP A 119 4.16 0.20 1.80
N GLN A 120 3.47 0.65 0.74
CA GLN A 120 2.11 0.19 0.43
C GLN A 120 2.06 -1.28 0.02
N ILE A 121 3.03 -1.75 -0.78
CA ILE A 121 3.11 -3.15 -1.19
C ILE A 121 3.37 -4.05 0.03
N GLU A 122 4.29 -3.66 0.92
CA GLU A 122 4.56 -4.36 2.17
C GLU A 122 3.31 -4.40 3.08
N SER A 123 2.58 -3.28 3.18
CA SER A 123 1.30 -3.24 3.91
C SER A 123 0.23 -4.16 3.31
N ILE A 124 0.23 -4.36 1.99
CA ILE A 124 -0.67 -5.31 1.32
C ILE A 124 -0.27 -6.75 1.65
N ASP A 125 1.03 -7.06 1.62
CA ASP A 125 1.55 -8.39 1.97
C ASP A 125 1.19 -8.79 3.40
N ASP A 126 1.34 -7.87 4.35
CA ASP A 126 0.89 -8.04 5.74
C ASP A 126 -0.61 -8.33 5.86
N LYS A 127 -1.43 -7.69 5.01
CA LYS A 127 -2.89 -7.91 5.00
C LYS A 127 -3.24 -9.27 4.40
N VAL A 128 -2.55 -9.70 3.35
CA VAL A 128 -2.74 -11.03 2.74
C VAL A 128 -2.36 -12.12 3.73
N THR A 129 -1.18 -12.01 4.36
CA THR A 129 -0.73 -12.96 5.38
C THR A 129 -1.71 -13.08 6.55
N ARG A 130 -2.26 -11.95 7.01
CA ARG A 130 -3.30 -11.93 8.06
C ARG A 130 -4.60 -12.60 7.59
N ALA A 131 -5.03 -12.33 6.35
CA ALA A 131 -6.24 -12.93 5.78
C ALA A 131 -6.09 -14.45 5.59
N GLU A 132 -4.94 -14.92 5.13
CA GLU A 132 -4.63 -16.36 5.01
C GLU A 132 -4.64 -17.05 6.37
N SER A 133 -4.02 -16.44 7.38
CA SER A 133 -4.04 -16.94 8.76
C SER A 133 -5.47 -17.03 9.32
N SER A 134 -6.30 -16.01 9.07
CA SER A 134 -7.71 -16.02 9.47
C SER A 134 -8.52 -17.09 8.71
N ALA A 135 -8.27 -17.30 7.43
CA ALA A 135 -8.93 -18.33 6.63
C ALA A 135 -8.56 -19.75 7.09
N GLN A 136 -7.29 -19.98 7.47
CA GLN A 136 -6.85 -21.25 8.05
C GLN A 136 -7.48 -21.49 9.42
N ALA A 137 -7.58 -20.46 10.27
CA ALA A 137 -8.26 -20.55 11.56
C ALA A 137 -9.76 -20.89 11.39
N ALA A 138 -10.43 -20.30 10.39
CA ALA A 138 -11.82 -20.60 10.07
C ALA A 138 -12.00 -22.07 9.64
N LYS A 139 -11.14 -22.57 8.73
CA LYS A 139 -11.18 -23.99 8.31
C LYS A 139 -10.91 -24.95 9.47
N ALA A 140 -9.99 -24.63 10.37
CA ALA A 140 -9.74 -25.42 11.57
C ALA A 140 -10.97 -25.46 12.49
N SER A 141 -11.64 -24.31 12.67
CA SER A 141 -12.88 -24.22 13.46
C SER A 141 -14.02 -25.05 12.87
N GLU A 142 -14.14 -25.10 11.54
CA GLU A 142 -15.13 -25.91 10.83
C GLU A 142 -14.90 -27.42 11.05
N GLY A 143 -13.62 -27.85 11.02
CA GLY A 143 -13.24 -29.23 11.34
C GLY A 143 -13.56 -29.64 12.78
N VAL A 144 -13.33 -28.74 13.75
CA VAL A 144 -13.68 -28.97 15.16
C VAL A 144 -15.20 -29.07 15.34
N ALA A 145 -15.98 -28.20 14.69
CA ALA A 145 -17.44 -28.25 14.72
C ALA A 145 -17.98 -29.58 14.16
N GLY A 146 -17.39 -30.09 13.08
CA GLY A 146 -17.72 -31.40 12.52
C GLY A 146 -17.43 -32.57 13.48
N GLN A 147 -16.28 -32.54 14.17
CA GLN A 147 -15.95 -33.56 15.17
C GLN A 147 -16.86 -33.54 16.38
N GLU A 148 -17.23 -32.36 16.88
CA GLU A 148 -18.15 -32.22 18.01
C GLU A 148 -19.57 -32.66 17.65
N SER A 149 -20.03 -32.38 16.42
CA SER A 149 -21.31 -32.90 15.91
C SER A 149 -21.33 -34.44 15.87
N ALA A 150 -20.23 -35.06 15.43
CA ALA A 150 -20.12 -36.52 15.41
C ALA A 150 -20.12 -37.13 16.83
N LYS A 151 -19.44 -36.50 17.80
CA LYS A 151 -19.47 -36.93 19.20
C LYS A 151 -20.86 -36.81 19.81
N ALA A 152 -21.59 -35.73 19.50
CA ALA A 152 -22.97 -35.54 19.96
C ALA A 152 -23.91 -36.62 19.41
N ALA A 153 -23.75 -37.01 18.13
CA ALA A 153 -24.51 -38.09 17.52
C ALA A 153 -24.21 -39.46 18.17
N ASP A 154 -22.95 -39.77 18.45
CA ASP A 154 -22.54 -41.00 19.14
C ASP A 154 -23.09 -41.05 20.57
N ALA A 155 -23.05 -39.93 21.30
CA ALA A 155 -23.63 -39.82 22.63
C ALA A 155 -25.15 -40.03 22.63
N ALA A 156 -25.86 -39.44 21.65
CA ALA A 156 -27.30 -39.63 21.49
C ALA A 156 -27.64 -41.10 21.18
N ALA A 157 -26.87 -41.77 20.33
CA ALA A 157 -27.06 -43.19 20.03
C ALA A 157 -26.86 -44.08 21.27
N LYS A 158 -25.84 -43.80 22.08
CA LYS A 158 -25.57 -44.53 23.34
C LYS A 158 -26.65 -44.30 24.40
N ALA A 159 -27.20 -43.09 24.48
CA ALA A 159 -28.31 -42.77 25.39
C ALA A 159 -29.58 -43.55 25.00
N LEU A 160 -29.88 -43.61 23.70
CA LEU A 160 -31.03 -44.34 23.17
C LEU A 160 -30.90 -45.85 23.43
N ALA A 161 -29.74 -46.43 23.17
CA ALA A 161 -29.45 -47.83 23.49
C ALA A 161 -29.60 -48.14 25.00
N SER A 162 -29.16 -47.23 25.86
CA SER A 162 -29.30 -47.38 27.32
C SER A 162 -30.75 -47.31 27.77
N GLN A 163 -31.55 -46.42 27.17
CA GLN A 163 -32.98 -46.30 27.45
C GLN A 163 -33.75 -47.56 27.03
N THR A 164 -33.41 -48.14 25.86
CA THR A 164 -33.97 -49.42 25.42
C THR A 164 -33.61 -50.55 26.36
N ALA A 165 -32.36 -50.65 26.81
CA ALA A 165 -31.92 -51.68 27.76
C ALA A 165 -32.62 -51.55 29.13
N ALA A 166 -32.84 -50.32 29.61
CA ALA A 166 -33.59 -50.06 30.84
C ALA A 166 -35.06 -50.48 30.69
N ALA A 167 -35.69 -50.20 29.56
CA ALA A 167 -37.06 -50.62 29.27
C ALA A 167 -37.19 -52.15 29.25
N SER A 168 -36.28 -52.86 28.56
CA SER A 168 -36.25 -54.33 28.56
C SER A 168 -36.05 -54.92 29.96
N SER A 169 -35.19 -54.30 30.76
CA SER A 169 -34.94 -54.74 32.15
C SER A 169 -36.17 -54.54 33.04
N ALA A 170 -36.91 -53.45 32.85
CA ALA A 170 -38.16 -53.20 33.57
C ALA A 170 -39.24 -54.22 33.20
N SER A 171 -39.40 -54.56 31.92
CA SER A 171 -40.34 -55.60 31.48
C SER A 171 -40.03 -56.97 32.09
N LEU A 172 -38.75 -57.38 32.08
CA LEU A 172 -38.33 -58.64 32.69
C LEU A 172 -38.53 -58.65 34.22
N ALA A 173 -38.35 -57.51 34.89
CA ALA A 173 -38.64 -57.40 36.31
C ALA A 173 -40.14 -57.57 36.61
N HIS A 174 -41.01 -57.00 35.78
CA HIS A 174 -42.46 -57.11 35.91
C HIS A 174 -42.95 -58.56 35.67
N GLU A 175 -42.37 -59.27 34.69
CA GLU A 175 -42.63 -60.70 34.45
C GLU A 175 -42.20 -61.58 35.62
N ALA A 176 -41.03 -61.29 36.20
CA ALA A 176 -40.54 -62.01 37.38
C ALA A 176 -41.45 -61.78 38.61
N GLU A 177 -41.91 -60.55 38.83
CA GLU A 177 -42.86 -60.22 39.90
C GLU A 177 -44.20 -60.94 39.73
N THR A 178 -44.72 -61.00 38.49
CA THR A 178 -45.95 -61.72 38.18
C THR A 178 -45.81 -63.22 38.47
N THR A 179 -44.66 -63.80 38.12
CA THR A 179 -44.35 -65.21 38.38
C THR A 179 -44.23 -65.49 39.88
N ALA A 180 -43.53 -64.64 40.63
CA ALA A 180 -43.40 -64.76 42.09
C ALA A 180 -44.76 -64.68 42.80
N ASN A 181 -45.62 -63.74 42.40
CA ASN A 181 -46.97 -63.62 42.94
C ASN A 181 -47.84 -64.84 42.65
N GLY A 182 -47.70 -65.45 41.46
CA GLY A 182 -48.35 -66.72 41.12
C GLY A 182 -47.93 -67.86 42.05
N LEU A 183 -46.61 -68.05 42.24
CA LEU A 183 -46.06 -69.08 43.14
C LEU A 183 -46.47 -68.86 44.60
N ILE A 184 -46.52 -67.61 45.07
CA ILE A 184 -47.02 -67.27 46.41
C ILE A 184 -48.50 -67.65 46.55
N GLY A 185 -49.32 -67.42 45.51
CA GLY A 185 -50.72 -67.82 45.47
C GLY A 185 -50.93 -69.34 45.52
N GLU A 186 -50.11 -70.09 44.77
CA GLU A 186 -50.09 -71.55 44.80
C GLU A 186 -49.67 -72.08 46.18
N ALA A 187 -48.60 -71.52 46.77
CA ALA A 187 -48.15 -71.88 48.09
C ALA A 187 -49.22 -71.63 49.17
N LYS A 188 -49.97 -70.52 49.05
CA LYS A 188 -51.08 -70.20 49.96
C LYS A 188 -52.25 -71.18 49.81
N THR A 189 -52.54 -71.60 48.59
CA THR A 189 -53.54 -72.64 48.29
C THR A 189 -53.13 -73.98 48.90
N ILE A 190 -51.88 -74.39 48.72
CA ILE A 190 -51.32 -75.61 49.30
C ILE A 190 -51.36 -75.55 50.84
N ALA A 191 -51.00 -74.42 51.44
CA ALA A 191 -51.07 -74.25 52.89
C ALA A 191 -52.51 -74.32 53.43
N GLY A 192 -53.48 -73.78 52.68
CA GLY A 192 -54.90 -73.93 52.98
C GLY A 192 -55.36 -75.39 52.94
N GLN A 193 -55.02 -76.10 51.87
CA GLN A 193 -55.31 -77.53 51.74
C GLN A 193 -54.63 -78.37 52.83
N LEU A 194 -53.41 -78.02 53.24
CA LEU A 194 -52.69 -78.68 54.33
C LEU A 194 -53.38 -78.45 55.67
N THR A 195 -53.91 -77.25 55.89
CA THR A 195 -54.65 -76.88 57.11
C THR A 195 -56.00 -77.62 57.17
N GLU A 196 -56.68 -77.75 56.03
CA GLU A 196 -57.93 -78.50 55.91
C GLU A 196 -57.72 -80.01 56.05
N THR A 197 -56.65 -80.54 55.45
CA THR A 197 -56.20 -81.93 55.63
C THR A 197 -55.83 -82.18 57.10
N ALA A 198 -55.14 -81.25 57.77
CA ALA A 198 -54.84 -81.35 59.20
C ALA A 198 -56.10 -81.27 60.08
N GLY A 199 -57.13 -80.54 59.64
CA GLY A 199 -58.46 -80.51 60.25
C GLY A 199 -59.19 -81.84 60.12
N GLN A 200 -59.17 -82.44 58.93
CA GLN A 200 -59.72 -83.78 58.65
C GLN A 200 -58.99 -84.87 59.44
N VAL A 201 -57.64 -84.81 59.53
CA VAL A 201 -56.84 -85.72 60.36
C VAL A 201 -57.17 -85.59 61.86
N LYS A 202 -57.51 -84.39 62.35
CA LYS A 202 -58.02 -84.19 63.72
C LYS A 202 -59.42 -84.80 63.94
N GLN A 203 -60.23 -84.85 62.90
CA GLN A 203 -61.57 -85.43 62.91
C GLN A 203 -61.50 -86.97 62.81
N ASP A 204 -60.54 -87.50 62.05
CA ASP A 204 -60.24 -88.93 61.94
C ASP A 204 -59.50 -89.49 63.17
N ALA A 205 -58.76 -88.65 63.91
CA ALA A 205 -58.14 -89.02 65.18
C ALA A 205 -59.14 -89.31 66.32
N ALA A 206 -60.44 -89.07 66.12
CA ALA A 206 -61.49 -89.42 67.07
C ALA A 206 -62.03 -90.87 66.92
N THR A 207 -61.52 -91.67 65.96
CA THR A 207 -61.86 -93.10 65.85
C THR A 207 -60.61 -93.99 65.72
N THR A 208 -60.52 -94.94 66.64
CA THR A 208 -59.40 -95.78 67.11
C THR A 208 -58.59 -96.65 66.09
N SER A 209 -57.25 -96.56 66.20
CA SER A 209 -56.16 -97.58 66.10
C SER A 209 -55.91 -98.49 64.86
N GLN A 210 -54.72 -98.37 64.26
CA GLN A 210 -53.76 -99.49 64.10
C GLN A 210 -52.35 -98.98 63.75
N ALA A 211 -51.37 -99.32 64.60
CA ALA A 211 -49.98 -98.87 64.53
C ALA A 211 -49.05 -100.00 64.07
N ALA A 212 -48.57 -99.92 62.83
CA ALA A 212 -47.32 -100.56 62.35
C ALA A 212 -46.88 -100.01 60.97
N GLU A 213 -47.79 -99.54 60.13
CA GLU A 213 -47.45 -98.82 58.88
C GLU A 213 -47.15 -97.32 59.10
N THR A 214 -47.55 -96.78 60.26
CA THR A 214 -47.48 -95.34 60.57
C THR A 214 -46.07 -94.84 60.87
N ALA A 215 -45.12 -95.70 61.26
CA ALA A 215 -43.74 -95.26 61.56
C ALA A 215 -42.93 -95.04 60.28
N THR A 216 -43.10 -95.91 59.27
CA THR A 216 -42.41 -95.80 57.96
C THR A 216 -42.97 -94.64 57.13
N VAL A 217 -44.28 -94.41 57.17
CA VAL A 217 -44.93 -93.25 56.53
C VAL A 217 -44.53 -91.93 57.21
N LYS A 218 -44.34 -91.91 58.54
CA LYS A 218 -43.85 -90.73 59.27
C LYS A 218 -42.37 -90.41 58.98
N ALA A 219 -41.53 -91.42 58.84
CA ALA A 219 -40.12 -91.23 58.44
C ALA A 219 -40.00 -90.74 56.99
N ALA A 220 -40.81 -91.29 56.06
CA ALA A 220 -40.89 -90.82 54.68
C ALA A 220 -41.43 -89.38 54.58
N ALA A 221 -42.41 -89.01 55.41
CA ALA A 221 -42.94 -87.65 55.49
C ALA A 221 -41.92 -86.65 56.06
N ALA A 222 -41.11 -87.05 57.05
CA ALA A 222 -40.04 -86.23 57.59
C ALA A 222 -38.91 -86.01 56.56
N ALA A 223 -38.51 -87.04 55.82
CA ALA A 223 -37.55 -86.92 54.72
C ALA A 223 -38.07 -85.99 53.62
N THR A 224 -39.35 -86.13 53.23
CA THR A 224 -39.99 -85.23 52.25
C THR A 224 -40.06 -83.78 52.72
N ALA A 225 -40.28 -83.56 54.02
CA ALA A 225 -40.28 -82.23 54.62
C ALA A 225 -38.86 -81.61 54.64
N GLN A 226 -37.83 -82.43 54.88
CA GLN A 226 -36.45 -82.01 54.85
C GLN A 226 -36.01 -81.64 53.42
N ASP A 227 -36.35 -82.46 52.41
CA ASP A 227 -36.10 -82.14 51.00
C ASP A 227 -36.79 -80.85 50.56
N ARG A 228 -38.01 -80.60 51.04
CA ARG A 228 -38.71 -79.33 50.79
C ARG A 228 -38.05 -78.14 51.47
N ALA A 229 -37.53 -78.31 52.68
CA ALA A 229 -36.80 -77.26 53.38
C ALA A 229 -35.46 -76.94 52.68
N GLU A 230 -34.76 -77.96 52.19
CA GLU A 230 -33.54 -77.82 51.38
C GLU A 230 -33.84 -77.06 50.08
N THR A 231 -34.90 -77.46 49.37
CA THR A 231 -35.36 -76.81 48.13
C THR A 231 -35.74 -75.35 48.37
N ALA A 232 -36.45 -75.06 49.46
CA ALA A 232 -36.82 -73.69 49.82
C ALA A 232 -35.58 -72.84 50.15
N ARG A 233 -34.55 -73.44 50.79
CA ARG A 233 -33.30 -72.75 51.10
C ARG A 233 -32.51 -72.42 49.83
N GLN A 234 -32.43 -73.36 48.88
CA GLN A 234 -31.79 -73.12 47.58
C GLN A 234 -32.53 -72.05 46.75
N ALA A 235 -33.86 -72.06 46.78
CA ALA A 235 -34.67 -71.03 46.14
C ALA A 235 -34.44 -69.63 46.77
N ALA A 236 -34.33 -69.56 48.10
CA ALA A 236 -34.02 -68.32 48.81
C ALA A 236 -32.60 -67.80 48.49
N GLU A 237 -31.62 -68.69 48.37
CA GLU A 237 -30.25 -68.33 48.01
C GLU A 237 -30.15 -67.82 46.56
N THR A 238 -30.86 -68.46 45.64
CA THR A 238 -30.98 -68.01 44.24
C THR A 238 -31.66 -66.64 44.13
N ALA A 239 -32.70 -66.40 44.95
CA ALA A 239 -33.37 -65.11 45.02
C ALA A 239 -32.45 -64.00 45.56
N MET A 240 -31.62 -64.28 46.57
CA MET A 240 -30.61 -63.33 47.07
C MET A 240 -29.56 -63.00 46.02
N GLN A 241 -29.04 -63.99 45.30
CA GLN A 241 -28.07 -63.75 44.21
C GLN A 241 -28.67 -62.89 43.10
N THR A 242 -29.94 -63.14 42.75
CA THR A 242 -30.67 -62.34 41.75
C THR A 242 -30.88 -60.90 42.22
N ALA A 243 -31.22 -60.70 43.51
CA ALA A 243 -31.36 -59.37 44.09
C ALA A 243 -30.03 -58.60 44.09
N GLN A 244 -28.91 -59.28 44.41
CA GLN A 244 -27.58 -58.68 44.38
C GLN A 244 -27.19 -58.26 42.96
N ALA A 245 -27.38 -59.13 41.96
CA ALA A 245 -27.09 -58.81 40.56
C ALA A 245 -27.90 -57.60 40.05
N LYS A 246 -29.14 -57.45 40.51
CA LYS A 246 -29.98 -56.27 40.20
C LYS A 246 -29.48 -55.00 40.89
N ALA A 247 -29.02 -55.09 42.14
CA ALA A 247 -28.42 -53.95 42.83
C ALA A 247 -27.14 -53.48 42.10
N ASP A 248 -26.31 -54.40 41.66
CA ASP A 248 -25.09 -54.08 40.89
C ASP A 248 -25.44 -53.44 39.53
N ALA A 249 -26.43 -53.97 38.82
CA ALA A 249 -26.91 -53.39 37.55
C ALA A 249 -27.50 -51.98 37.72
N ALA A 250 -28.19 -51.72 38.85
CA ALA A 250 -28.68 -50.40 39.20
C ALA A 250 -27.52 -49.43 39.48
N GLY A 251 -26.48 -49.88 40.18
CA GLY A 251 -25.25 -49.10 40.42
C GLY A 251 -24.57 -48.68 39.11
N VAL A 252 -24.35 -49.62 38.20
CA VAL A 252 -23.76 -49.35 36.87
C VAL A 252 -24.61 -48.35 36.07
N SER A 253 -25.94 -48.43 36.19
CA SER A 253 -26.85 -47.50 35.51
C SER A 253 -26.78 -46.09 36.09
N ALA A 254 -26.65 -45.96 37.41
CA ALA A 254 -26.46 -44.66 38.06
C ALA A 254 -25.14 -43.99 37.65
N ASP A 255 -24.06 -44.76 37.54
CA ASP A 255 -22.77 -44.22 37.08
C ASP A 255 -22.82 -43.74 35.63
N LYS A 256 -23.52 -44.47 34.75
CA LYS A 256 -23.77 -44.04 33.36
C LYS A 256 -24.61 -42.77 33.27
N ALA A 257 -25.59 -42.60 34.17
CA ALA A 257 -26.41 -41.39 34.23
C ALA A 257 -25.55 -40.17 34.62
N ARG A 258 -24.70 -40.29 35.66
CA ARG A 258 -23.76 -39.23 36.07
C ARG A 258 -22.76 -38.87 34.98
N ALA A 259 -22.25 -39.87 34.26
CA ALA A 259 -21.36 -39.64 33.12
C ALA A 259 -22.06 -38.83 32.01
N SER A 260 -23.33 -39.14 31.72
CA SER A 260 -24.14 -38.39 30.76
C SER A 260 -24.43 -36.95 31.21
N GLU A 261 -24.74 -36.72 32.48
CA GLU A 261 -24.91 -35.36 33.03
C GLU A 261 -23.63 -34.53 32.88
N THR A 262 -22.48 -35.13 33.16
CA THR A 262 -21.17 -34.48 33.00
C THR A 262 -20.89 -34.13 31.54
N ALA A 263 -21.24 -35.02 30.61
CA ALA A 263 -21.10 -34.76 29.18
C ALA A 263 -22.02 -33.62 28.71
N ALA A 264 -23.27 -33.61 29.18
CA ALA A 264 -24.23 -32.54 28.88
C ALA A 264 -23.75 -31.18 29.40
N ALA A 265 -23.19 -31.12 30.61
CA ALA A 265 -22.61 -29.90 31.18
C ALA A 265 -21.46 -29.36 30.32
N LYS A 266 -20.51 -30.21 29.91
CA LYS A 266 -19.41 -29.81 29.02
C LYS A 266 -19.90 -29.32 27.65
N SER A 267 -20.95 -29.96 27.13
CA SER A 267 -21.56 -29.56 25.85
C SER A 267 -22.22 -28.18 25.95
N ALA A 268 -22.90 -27.89 27.07
CA ALA A 268 -23.49 -26.57 27.33
C ALA A 268 -22.41 -25.48 27.47
N GLU A 269 -21.30 -25.79 28.14
CA GLU A 269 -20.16 -24.87 28.29
C GLU A 269 -19.52 -24.54 26.94
N SER A 270 -19.32 -25.56 26.10
CA SER A 270 -18.82 -25.39 24.72
C SER A 270 -19.77 -24.56 23.86
N ALA A 271 -21.09 -24.75 24.00
CA ALA A 271 -22.08 -23.91 23.32
C ALA A 271 -22.02 -22.45 23.78
N GLY A 272 -21.78 -22.20 25.08
CA GLY A 272 -21.57 -20.85 25.63
C GLY A 272 -20.32 -20.17 25.07
N GLN A 273 -19.22 -20.91 24.94
CA GLN A 273 -17.99 -20.42 24.31
C GLN A 273 -18.20 -20.06 22.84
N SER A 274 -18.88 -20.93 22.08
CA SER A 274 -19.23 -20.66 20.67
C SER A 274 -20.09 -19.41 20.51
N LYS A 275 -21.07 -19.19 21.40
CA LYS A 275 -21.89 -17.98 21.40
C LYS A 275 -21.05 -16.72 21.62
N SER A 276 -20.09 -16.79 22.55
CA SER A 276 -19.17 -15.67 22.84
C SER A 276 -18.26 -15.36 21.65
N ALA A 277 -17.75 -16.40 20.97
CA ALA A 277 -16.95 -16.24 19.76
C ALA A 277 -17.74 -15.63 18.60
N ALA A 278 -19.03 -15.99 18.46
CA ALA A 278 -19.92 -15.40 17.47
C ALA A 278 -20.13 -13.89 17.72
N SER A 279 -20.41 -13.49 18.97
CA SER A 279 -20.57 -12.07 19.33
C SER A 279 -19.28 -11.26 19.15
N ALA A 280 -18.12 -11.86 19.42
CA ALA A 280 -16.83 -11.22 19.15
C ALA A 280 -16.61 -11.02 17.63
N SER A 281 -17.00 -11.99 16.81
CA SER A 281 -16.89 -11.92 15.35
C SER A 281 -17.83 -10.85 14.76
N GLU A 282 -19.06 -10.75 15.28
CA GLU A 282 -20.02 -9.70 14.90
C GLU A 282 -19.47 -8.30 15.22
N SER A 283 -18.85 -8.15 16.39
CA SER A 283 -18.18 -6.90 16.78
C SER A 283 -17.04 -6.57 15.81
N ALA A 284 -16.16 -7.54 15.50
CA ALA A 284 -15.06 -7.32 14.56
C ALA A 284 -15.55 -6.92 13.15
N ALA A 285 -16.65 -7.50 12.68
CA ALA A 285 -17.28 -7.14 11.42
C ALA A 285 -17.82 -5.69 11.44
N ALA A 286 -18.47 -5.28 12.53
CA ALA A 286 -18.96 -3.91 12.70
C ALA A 286 -17.81 -2.88 12.68
N TRP A 287 -16.72 -3.15 13.39
CA TRP A 287 -15.53 -2.30 13.38
C TRP A 287 -14.91 -2.19 11.99
N SER A 288 -14.86 -3.30 11.25
CA SER A 288 -14.34 -3.31 9.88
C SER A 288 -15.20 -2.47 8.94
N ALA A 289 -16.54 -2.52 9.08
CA ALA A 289 -17.46 -1.68 8.32
C ALA A 289 -17.30 -0.18 8.62
N THR A 290 -17.05 0.18 9.89
CA THR A 290 -16.74 1.57 10.27
C THR A 290 -15.41 2.03 9.66
N ALA A 291 -14.37 1.19 9.70
CA ALA A 291 -13.06 1.51 9.11
C ALA A 291 -13.15 1.72 7.59
N ALA A 292 -13.93 0.89 6.89
CA ALA A 292 -14.20 1.03 5.46
C ALA A 292 -14.92 2.36 5.15
N SER A 293 -15.96 2.70 5.91
CA SER A 293 -16.69 3.97 5.76
C SER A 293 -15.78 5.19 5.96
N ASN A 294 -14.93 5.16 7.00
CA ASN A 294 -13.97 6.24 7.26
C ASN A 294 -12.92 6.38 6.14
N SER A 295 -12.49 5.26 5.56
CA SER A 295 -11.54 5.26 4.44
C SER A 295 -12.17 5.84 3.17
N ALA A 296 -13.43 5.51 2.89
CA ALA A 296 -14.18 6.07 1.78
C ALA A 296 -14.36 7.60 1.92
N ALA A 297 -14.63 8.09 3.14
CA ALA A 297 -14.71 9.53 3.40
C ALA A 297 -13.38 10.25 3.11
N LYS A 298 -12.25 9.72 3.61
CA LYS A 298 -10.91 10.27 3.34
C LYS A 298 -10.56 10.29 1.85
N ALA A 299 -10.98 9.27 1.10
CA ALA A 299 -10.78 9.24 -0.35
C ALA A 299 -11.52 10.39 -1.04
N LYS A 300 -12.77 10.65 -0.63
CA LYS A 300 -13.59 11.75 -1.17
C LYS A 300 -13.02 13.14 -0.81
N ASP A 301 -12.49 13.30 0.40
CA ASP A 301 -11.80 14.52 0.80
C ASP A 301 -10.55 14.76 -0.07
N SER A 302 -9.81 13.68 -0.38
CA SER A 302 -8.62 13.73 -1.24
C SER A 302 -8.97 14.10 -2.69
N GLU A 303 -10.06 13.56 -3.23
CA GLU A 303 -10.58 13.92 -4.55
C GLU A 303 -10.96 15.41 -4.63
N THR A 304 -11.57 15.93 -3.56
CA THR A 304 -11.93 17.34 -3.44
C THR A 304 -10.68 18.23 -3.41
N ALA A 305 -9.66 17.85 -2.65
CA ALA A 305 -8.40 18.58 -2.57
C ALA A 305 -7.62 18.56 -3.91
N ALA A 306 -7.64 17.43 -4.62
CA ALA A 306 -7.05 17.32 -5.96
C ALA A 306 -7.77 18.24 -6.97
N SER A 307 -9.11 18.27 -6.92
CA SER A 307 -9.93 19.14 -7.78
C SER A 307 -9.65 20.63 -7.50
N ALA A 308 -9.51 21.02 -6.24
CA ALA A 308 -9.14 22.37 -5.86
C ALA A 308 -7.73 22.75 -6.38
N SER A 309 -6.77 21.83 -6.25
CA SER A 309 -5.40 22.04 -6.74
C SER A 309 -5.35 22.20 -8.26
N ALA A 310 -6.12 21.41 -9.00
CA ALA A 310 -6.25 21.54 -10.45
C ALA A 310 -6.85 22.90 -10.85
N ALA A 311 -7.86 23.38 -10.12
CA ALA A 311 -8.43 24.71 -10.35
C ALA A 311 -7.39 25.82 -10.11
N SER A 312 -6.63 25.75 -9.02
CA SER A 312 -5.56 26.71 -8.73
C SER A 312 -4.47 26.71 -9.81
N ALA A 313 -4.06 25.54 -10.29
CA ALA A 313 -3.10 25.42 -11.38
C ALA A 313 -3.61 26.06 -12.68
N LYS A 314 -4.89 25.90 -13.00
CA LYS A 314 -5.54 26.55 -14.14
C LYS A 314 -5.49 28.08 -14.02
N THR A 315 -5.85 28.63 -12.85
CA THR A 315 -5.78 30.08 -12.59
C THR A 315 -4.36 30.63 -12.69
N ALA A 316 -3.36 29.88 -12.20
CA ALA A 316 -1.96 30.25 -12.32
C ALA A 316 -1.51 30.29 -13.79
N ALA A 317 -1.92 29.32 -14.60
CA ALA A 317 -1.63 29.30 -16.04
C ALA A 317 -2.28 30.49 -16.79
N GLU A 318 -3.53 30.82 -16.47
CA GLU A 318 -4.22 32.00 -17.04
C GLU A 318 -3.51 33.32 -16.67
N SER A 319 -3.05 33.42 -15.42
CA SER A 319 -2.29 34.58 -14.92
C SER A 319 -0.92 34.70 -15.61
N ALA A 320 -0.23 33.59 -15.81
CA ALA A 320 1.04 33.54 -16.54
C ALA A 320 0.86 33.98 -18.01
N ASN A 321 -0.21 33.52 -18.66
CA ASN A 321 -0.51 33.90 -20.05
C ASN A 321 -0.83 35.40 -20.19
N THR A 322 -1.56 35.96 -19.23
CA THR A 322 -1.83 37.40 -19.15
C THR A 322 -0.54 38.20 -18.98
N SER A 323 0.36 37.73 -18.12
CA SER A 323 1.67 38.34 -17.88
C SER A 323 2.56 38.29 -19.13
N ALA A 324 2.58 37.15 -19.84
CA ALA A 324 3.31 37.00 -21.10
C ALA A 324 2.78 37.94 -22.20
N SER A 325 1.46 38.08 -22.31
CA SER A 325 0.82 39.01 -23.25
C SER A 325 1.19 40.46 -22.93
N THR A 326 1.20 40.82 -21.64
CA THR A 326 1.62 42.15 -21.18
C THR A 326 3.09 42.42 -21.48
N ALA A 327 3.97 41.45 -21.25
CA ALA A 327 5.40 41.56 -21.56
C ALA A 327 5.64 41.74 -23.06
N THR A 328 4.89 41.01 -23.90
CA THR A 328 4.95 41.14 -25.36
C THR A 328 4.54 42.55 -25.81
N GLY A 329 3.47 43.11 -25.23
CA GLY A 329 3.06 44.49 -25.49
C GLY A 329 4.14 45.51 -25.11
N LYS A 330 4.74 45.36 -23.93
CA LYS A 330 5.85 46.24 -23.50
C LYS A 330 7.07 46.14 -24.40
N ALA A 331 7.41 44.93 -24.88
CA ALA A 331 8.51 44.74 -25.81
C ALA A 331 8.25 45.45 -27.14
N HIS A 332 7.01 45.40 -27.63
CA HIS A 332 6.59 46.12 -28.83
C HIS A 332 6.68 47.66 -28.65
N ASP A 333 6.22 48.19 -27.51
CA ASP A 333 6.33 49.61 -27.20
C ASP A 333 7.79 50.09 -27.09
N ALA A 334 8.66 49.23 -26.54
CA ALA A 334 10.10 49.49 -26.48
C ALA A 334 10.73 49.51 -27.88
N ALA A 335 10.33 48.59 -28.77
CA ALA A 335 10.79 48.58 -30.16
C ALA A 335 10.39 49.87 -30.90
N ILE A 336 9.12 50.29 -30.78
CA ILE A 336 8.65 51.58 -31.34
C ILE A 336 9.48 52.75 -30.80
N SER A 337 9.80 52.74 -29.51
CA SER A 337 10.59 53.80 -28.89
C SER A 337 12.04 53.82 -29.41
N ALA A 338 12.64 52.64 -29.66
CA ALA A 338 13.95 52.53 -30.27
C ALA A 338 13.95 53.07 -31.71
N ASP A 339 12.93 52.78 -32.51
CA ASP A 339 12.78 53.32 -33.87
C ASP A 339 12.67 54.86 -33.85
N LYS A 340 11.89 55.42 -32.92
CA LYS A 340 11.80 56.87 -32.71
C LYS A 340 13.13 57.50 -32.31
N ALA A 341 13.90 56.84 -31.45
CA ALA A 341 15.23 57.28 -31.07
C ALA A 341 16.18 57.28 -32.28
N LYS A 342 16.11 56.24 -33.14
CA LYS A 342 16.91 56.16 -34.36
C LYS A 342 16.55 57.24 -35.39
N ALA A 343 15.26 57.53 -35.54
CA ALA A 343 14.81 58.65 -36.37
C ALA A 343 15.33 59.99 -35.83
N SER A 344 15.31 60.18 -34.51
CA SER A 344 15.83 61.37 -33.85
C SER A 344 17.35 61.52 -34.04
N GLU A 345 18.12 60.43 -33.91
CA GLU A 345 19.56 60.41 -34.20
C GLU A 345 19.85 60.84 -35.65
N THR A 346 19.06 60.34 -36.60
CA THR A 346 19.19 60.69 -38.03
C THR A 346 18.89 62.17 -38.28
N ALA A 347 17.85 62.71 -37.64
CA ALA A 347 17.51 64.13 -37.72
C ALA A 347 18.60 65.03 -37.13
N ALA A 348 19.23 64.60 -36.03
CA ALA A 348 20.36 65.31 -35.42
C ALA A 348 21.57 65.38 -36.37
N LYS A 349 21.96 64.25 -36.98
CA LYS A 349 23.05 64.21 -37.99
C LYS A 349 22.76 65.08 -39.21
N ALA A 350 21.51 65.10 -39.67
CA ALA A 350 21.09 65.98 -40.76
C ALA A 350 21.22 67.46 -40.37
N SER A 351 20.85 67.81 -39.13
CA SER A 351 20.96 69.17 -38.59
C SER A 351 22.42 69.60 -38.44
N GLU A 352 23.29 68.71 -37.98
CA GLU A 352 24.74 68.93 -37.90
C GLU A 352 25.34 69.18 -39.29
N THR A 353 24.98 68.36 -40.28
CA THR A 353 25.41 68.54 -41.67
C THR A 353 24.93 69.87 -42.25
N ALA A 354 23.68 70.27 -41.97
CA ALA A 354 23.14 71.54 -42.41
C ALA A 354 23.87 72.72 -41.76
N SER A 355 24.18 72.63 -40.46
CA SER A 355 24.95 73.64 -39.75
C SER A 355 26.37 73.79 -40.34
N ALA A 356 27.05 72.68 -40.64
CA ALA A 356 28.38 72.70 -41.27
C ALA A 356 28.36 73.35 -42.67
N LYS A 357 27.32 73.06 -43.48
CA LYS A 357 27.13 73.73 -44.77
C LYS A 357 26.93 75.24 -44.62
N SER A 358 26.08 75.66 -43.68
CA SER A 358 25.86 77.08 -43.41
C SER A 358 27.14 77.78 -42.94
N ALA A 359 27.94 77.13 -42.09
CA ALA A 359 29.23 77.66 -41.65
C ALA A 359 30.21 77.81 -42.82
N THR A 360 30.27 76.83 -43.72
CA THR A 360 31.09 76.90 -44.95
C THR A 360 30.64 78.05 -45.85
N GLN A 361 29.33 78.17 -46.10
CA GLN A 361 28.76 79.27 -46.90
C GLN A 361 29.05 80.65 -46.28
N ALA A 362 29.00 80.76 -44.96
CA ALA A 362 29.36 81.99 -44.27
C ALA A 362 30.85 82.33 -44.44
N ALA A 363 31.73 81.34 -44.35
CA ALA A 363 33.17 81.52 -44.59
C ALA A 363 33.47 81.92 -46.05
N ASP A 364 32.84 81.26 -47.02
CA ASP A 364 32.97 81.59 -48.45
C ASP A 364 32.46 83.01 -48.74
N SER A 365 31.32 83.40 -48.14
CA SER A 365 30.76 84.74 -48.27
C SER A 365 31.70 85.81 -47.68
N ALA A 366 32.36 85.52 -46.56
CA ALA A 366 33.36 86.41 -45.96
C ALA A 366 34.63 86.52 -46.84
N ALA A 367 35.05 85.43 -47.48
CA ALA A 367 36.21 85.40 -48.38
C ALA A 367 35.94 86.11 -49.73
N ALA A 368 34.69 86.15 -50.19
CA ALA A 368 34.29 86.83 -51.41
C ALA A 368 34.21 88.37 -51.29
N ILE A 369 34.35 88.92 -50.08
CA ILE A 369 34.43 90.37 -49.85
C ILE A 369 35.72 90.89 -50.52
N PRO A 370 35.65 91.84 -51.49
CA PRO A 370 36.84 92.31 -52.19
C PRO A 370 37.89 92.93 -51.25
N LYS A 371 39.16 92.58 -51.45
CA LYS A 371 40.30 93.04 -50.62
C LYS A 371 40.42 94.57 -50.47
N TRP A 372 39.90 95.33 -51.42
CA TRP A 372 39.99 96.79 -51.39
C TRP A 372 39.02 97.45 -50.39
N ILE A 373 38.00 96.71 -49.93
CA ILE A 373 37.00 97.18 -48.92
C ILE A 373 37.25 96.61 -47.51
N GLN A 374 38.22 95.70 -47.37
CA GLN A 374 38.61 95.11 -46.08
C GLN A 374 39.56 96.04 -45.33
N CYS A 375 39.36 96.16 -44.01
CA CYS A 375 40.18 96.97 -43.12
C CYS A 375 40.91 96.11 -42.09
N THR A 376 42.11 96.53 -41.69
CA THR A 376 42.93 95.77 -40.71
C THR A 376 42.43 95.93 -39.28
N ASP A 377 41.78 97.05 -38.97
CA ASP A 377 41.15 97.32 -37.68
C ASP A 377 40.08 98.42 -37.79
N ALA A 378 39.48 98.77 -36.66
CA ALA A 378 38.46 99.82 -36.56
C ALA A 378 38.95 101.21 -36.98
N ALA A 379 40.23 101.53 -36.77
CA ALA A 379 40.81 102.83 -37.09
C ALA A 379 41.07 102.96 -38.59
N ASP A 380 41.52 101.88 -39.25
CA ASP A 380 41.65 101.79 -40.71
C ASP A 380 40.28 101.92 -41.41
N ALA A 381 39.24 101.26 -40.86
CA ALA A 381 37.86 101.37 -41.37
C ALA A 381 37.31 102.81 -41.26
N ALA A 382 37.55 103.49 -40.14
CA ALA A 382 37.14 104.88 -39.95
C ALA A 382 37.89 105.83 -40.90
N SER A 383 39.18 105.59 -41.13
CA SER A 383 40.03 106.42 -42.00
C SER A 383 39.64 106.30 -43.48
N LYS A 384 39.39 105.08 -43.97
CA LYS A 384 38.96 104.83 -45.35
C LYS A 384 37.55 105.36 -45.64
N SER A 385 36.63 105.20 -44.69
CA SER A 385 35.26 105.73 -44.81
C SER A 385 35.20 107.26 -44.80
N ALA A 386 36.15 107.93 -44.13
CA ALA A 386 36.25 109.39 -44.16
C ALA A 386 36.81 109.92 -45.51
N ALA A 387 37.63 109.12 -46.20
CA ALA A 387 38.22 109.47 -47.49
C ALA A 387 37.31 109.16 -48.69
N ASP A 388 36.41 108.18 -48.55
CA ASP A 388 35.45 107.76 -49.56
C ASP A 388 34.08 107.44 -48.93
N PRO A 389 33.25 108.47 -48.67
CA PRO A 389 32.00 108.33 -47.91
C PRO A 389 30.87 107.61 -48.68
N LEU A 390 31.08 107.30 -49.97
CA LEU A 390 30.11 106.58 -50.79
C LEU A 390 30.27 105.05 -50.70
N ASN A 391 31.34 104.56 -50.06
CA ASN A 391 31.61 103.14 -49.88
C ASN A 391 31.60 102.74 -48.39
N PHE A 392 31.14 101.50 -48.12
CA PHE A 392 31.10 100.92 -46.78
C PHE A 392 32.30 99.99 -46.55
N TYR A 393 33.14 100.34 -45.59
CA TYR A 393 34.34 99.57 -45.24
C TYR A 393 34.11 98.74 -43.97
N TRP A 394 34.54 97.47 -43.99
CA TRP A 394 34.26 96.47 -42.95
C TRP A 394 35.56 95.82 -42.45
N TRP A 395 35.60 95.42 -41.17
CA TRP A 395 36.64 94.53 -40.63
C TRP A 395 36.01 93.27 -40.01
N PRO A 396 36.57 92.06 -40.24
CA PRO A 396 36.06 90.84 -39.63
C PRO A 396 36.45 90.77 -38.14
N ARG A 397 35.48 90.58 -37.24
CA ARG A 397 35.78 90.11 -35.87
C ARG A 397 36.25 88.66 -35.95
N GLU A 398 37.44 88.37 -35.43
CA GLU A 398 37.87 86.98 -35.21
C GLU A 398 36.86 86.26 -34.30
N ALA A 399 36.52 85.04 -34.67
CA ALA A 399 35.61 84.19 -33.91
C ALA A 399 36.28 83.76 -32.60
N ALA A 400 35.61 84.01 -31.47
CA ALA A 400 35.93 83.43 -30.17
C ALA A 400 35.15 82.13 -29.96
#